data_AF-A0A1I0RKL1-F1
#
_entry.id   AF-A0A1I0RKL1-F1
#
_cell.length_a   1.000
_cell.length_b   1.000
_cell.length_c   1.000
_cell.angle_alpha   90.00
_cell.angle_beta   90.00
_cell.angle_gamma   90.00
#
_symmetry.space_group_name_H-M   'P 1'
#
loop_
_entity.id
_entity.type
_entity.pdbx_description
1 polymer ?
#
loop_
_entity_poly.entity_id
_entity_poly.type
_entity_poly.pdbx_seq_one_letter_code
_entity_poly.pdbx_strand_id
1 'polypeptide(L)'
;MEAKKTPKADLTKKTSLFLAIGLVLSLGVTLMAFEWKKYDEGELMDLGMAPDDFEELTEIPPTEQPPPPPPKIQQPQIIEIPDEEEIEEEIEIDLDVEITEETEVEEIVFEEEPEEEEAEEIFMVVEEQASFPGGMGEWNKFLKKNLKYPRQATRMGIEGAVFLSFVVDKQGVISDINVIRGIGGGCDEEAIRVLKESPRWAPGKQRGRAVKSRMQLRIVFRLK
;
A
#
# COMPACT_ATOMS: atom_id res chain seq x y z
N MET A 1 -30.03 -72.29 -36.97
CA MET A 1 -30.52 -72.09 -35.59
C MET A 1 -31.43 -70.87 -35.60
N GLU A 2 -32.74 -71.08 -35.65
CA GLU A 2 -33.72 -70.00 -35.69
C GLU A 2 -34.02 -69.52 -34.26
N ALA A 3 -33.88 -68.21 -34.03
CA ALA A 3 -34.03 -67.61 -32.72
C ALA A 3 -35.52 -67.55 -32.31
N LYS A 4 -35.92 -68.39 -31.34
CA LYS A 4 -37.19 -68.23 -30.60
C LYS A 4 -37.15 -66.96 -29.76
N LYS A 5 -37.45 -65.80 -30.35
CA LYS A 5 -37.78 -64.57 -29.59
C LYS A 5 -39.27 -64.30 -29.73
N THR A 6 -40.00 -64.36 -28.62
CA THR A 6 -41.44 -64.07 -28.63
C THR A 6 -41.66 -62.55 -28.76
N PRO A 7 -42.60 -62.09 -29.59
CA PRO A 7 -42.81 -60.66 -29.87
C PRO A 7 -43.29 -59.84 -28.67
N LYS A 8 -43.73 -60.53 -27.61
CA LYS A 8 -44.14 -59.94 -26.32
C LYS A 8 -42.96 -59.66 -25.37
N ALA A 9 -41.80 -60.30 -25.58
CA ALA A 9 -40.60 -60.14 -24.74
C ALA A 9 -39.51 -59.30 -25.41
N ASP A 10 -39.85 -58.59 -26.50
CA ASP A 10 -38.92 -57.73 -27.23
C ASP A 10 -38.77 -56.37 -26.53
N LEU A 11 -37.67 -56.23 -25.78
CA LEU A 11 -37.34 -55.05 -24.98
C LEU A 11 -36.97 -53.82 -25.84
N THR A 12 -36.63 -54.03 -27.12
CA THR A 12 -36.20 -52.93 -28.03
C THR A 12 -37.33 -51.99 -28.42
N LYS A 13 -38.59 -52.42 -28.28
CA LYS A 13 -39.76 -51.60 -28.63
C LYS A 13 -39.98 -50.40 -27.71
N LYS A 14 -39.44 -50.44 -26.49
CA LYS A 14 -39.60 -49.37 -25.48
C LYS A 14 -38.30 -48.61 -25.20
N THR A 15 -37.19 -48.96 -25.85
CA THR A 15 -35.88 -48.33 -25.57
C THR A 15 -35.89 -46.84 -25.88
N SER A 16 -36.54 -46.41 -26.97
CA SER A 16 -36.70 -44.98 -27.30
C SER A 16 -37.49 -44.23 -26.23
N LEU A 17 -38.53 -44.86 -25.68
CA LEU A 17 -39.35 -44.30 -24.60
C LEU A 17 -38.52 -44.14 -23.31
N PHE A 18 -37.78 -45.18 -22.92
CA PHE A 18 -36.91 -45.11 -21.73
C PHE A 18 -35.74 -44.13 -21.91
N LEU A 19 -35.19 -44.01 -23.12
CA LEU A 19 -34.15 -43.04 -23.45
C LEU A 19 -34.70 -41.61 -23.36
N ALA A 20 -35.90 -41.35 -23.90
CA ALA A 20 -36.55 -40.05 -23.81
C ALA A 20 -36.88 -39.67 -22.36
N ILE A 21 -37.39 -40.61 -21.56
CA ILE A 21 -37.66 -40.39 -20.12
C ILE A 21 -36.36 -40.08 -19.37
N GLY A 22 -35.29 -40.82 -19.64
CA GLY A 22 -33.98 -40.58 -19.04
C GLY A 22 -33.40 -39.21 -19.40
N LEU A 23 -33.57 -38.79 -20.67
CA LEU A 23 -33.13 -37.48 -21.15
C LEU A 23 -33.91 -36.33 -20.50
N VAL A 24 -35.23 -36.48 -20.33
CA VAL A 24 -36.05 -35.48 -19.64
C VAL A 24 -35.69 -35.40 -18.16
N LEU A 25 -35.47 -36.54 -17.50
CA LEU A 25 -35.03 -36.56 -16.11
C LEU A 25 -33.65 -35.92 -15.93
N SER A 26 -32.69 -36.21 -16.81
CA SER A 26 -31.36 -35.60 -16.73
C SER A 26 -31.42 -34.10 -16.96
N LEU A 27 -32.17 -33.64 -17.97
CA LEU A 27 -32.34 -32.20 -18.23
C LEU A 27 -33.01 -31.50 -17.03
N GLY A 28 -34.04 -32.12 -16.45
CA GLY A 28 -34.72 -31.60 -15.26
C GLY A 28 -33.78 -31.46 -14.06
N VAL A 29 -32.94 -32.45 -13.80
CA VAL A 29 -31.93 -32.37 -12.72
C VAL A 29 -30.91 -31.28 -13.00
N THR A 30 -30.47 -31.10 -14.25
CA THR A 30 -29.52 -30.04 -14.60
C THR A 30 -30.12 -28.64 -14.41
N LEU A 31 -31.34 -28.41 -14.88
CA LEU A 31 -32.02 -27.13 -14.69
C LEU A 31 -32.27 -26.85 -13.20
N MET A 32 -32.72 -27.86 -12.45
CA MET A 32 -32.90 -27.74 -11.01
C MET A 32 -31.59 -27.41 -10.28
N ALA A 33 -30.45 -27.98 -10.72
CA ALA A 33 -29.14 -27.66 -10.16
C ALA A 33 -28.69 -26.22 -10.44
N PHE A 34 -28.99 -25.69 -11.63
CA PHE A 34 -28.69 -24.29 -11.99
C PHE A 34 -29.64 -23.29 -11.31
N GLU A 35 -30.90 -23.65 -11.12
CA GLU A 35 -31.88 -22.84 -10.38
C GLU A 35 -31.71 -22.95 -8.87
N TRP A 36 -30.88 -23.88 -8.39
CA TRP A 36 -30.58 -24.00 -6.98
C TRP A 36 -29.71 -22.82 -6.55
N LYS A 37 -30.38 -21.70 -6.26
CA LYS A 37 -29.78 -20.52 -5.64
C LYS A 37 -29.30 -20.93 -4.25
N LYS A 38 -28.04 -21.32 -4.15
CA LYS A 38 -27.31 -21.20 -2.88
C LYS A 38 -26.97 -19.73 -2.72
N TYR A 39 -27.81 -19.03 -1.98
CA TYR A 39 -27.37 -17.81 -1.33
C TYR A 39 -26.31 -18.25 -0.34
N ASP A 40 -25.05 -17.93 -0.63
CA ASP A 40 -24.02 -17.94 0.38
C ASP A 40 -24.53 -16.95 1.44
N GLU A 41 -24.82 -17.40 2.65
CA GLU A 41 -24.90 -16.51 3.81
C GLU A 41 -23.49 -16.02 4.14
N GLY A 42 -22.82 -15.46 3.13
CA GLY A 42 -21.87 -14.39 3.34
C GLY A 42 -22.72 -13.28 3.92
N GLU A 43 -22.61 -13.13 5.23
CA GLU A 43 -23.00 -11.96 5.99
C GLU A 43 -22.48 -10.73 5.24
N LEU A 44 -23.27 -10.25 4.27
CA LEU A 44 -23.13 -8.93 3.71
C LEU A 44 -23.36 -8.05 4.92
N MET A 45 -22.27 -7.54 5.50
CA MET A 45 -22.36 -6.35 6.33
C MET A 45 -23.20 -5.39 5.51
N ASP A 46 -24.43 -5.16 5.99
CA ASP A 46 -25.22 -4.00 5.68
C ASP A 46 -24.36 -2.81 6.14
N LEU A 47 -23.44 -2.40 5.28
CA LEU A 47 -22.90 -1.06 5.26
C LEU A 47 -24.12 -0.24 4.88
N GLY A 48 -24.91 0.07 5.92
CA GLY A 48 -26.17 0.76 5.80
C GLY A 48 -25.99 1.86 4.78
N MET A 49 -26.94 1.95 3.85
CA MET A 49 -27.01 3.00 2.84
C MET A 49 -26.47 4.28 3.47
N ALA A 50 -25.25 4.65 3.12
CA ALA A 50 -24.88 6.04 3.23
C ALA A 50 -25.97 6.73 2.41
N PRO A 51 -26.70 7.71 2.95
CA PRO A 51 -27.57 8.50 2.11
C PRO A 51 -26.74 8.93 0.91
N ASP A 52 -27.30 8.77 -0.28
CA ASP A 52 -26.75 9.21 -1.57
C ASP A 52 -26.67 10.76 -1.61
N ASP A 53 -26.11 11.38 -0.57
CA ASP A 53 -25.79 12.81 -0.47
C ASP A 53 -24.62 13.17 -1.40
N PHE A 54 -24.06 12.20 -2.13
CA PHE A 54 -23.01 12.48 -3.11
C PHE A 54 -23.57 13.10 -4.40
N GLU A 55 -24.83 12.81 -4.77
CA GLU A 55 -25.44 13.47 -5.93
C GLU A 55 -25.94 14.89 -5.59
N GLU A 56 -26.33 15.18 -4.34
CA GLU A 56 -26.77 16.53 -3.94
C GLU A 56 -25.61 17.51 -3.68
N LEU A 57 -24.37 17.02 -3.55
CA LEU A 57 -23.15 17.83 -3.38
C LEU A 57 -22.44 18.19 -4.71
N THR A 58 -22.99 17.83 -5.88
CA THR A 58 -22.36 18.13 -7.18
C THR A 58 -22.65 19.51 -7.76
N GLU A 59 -23.49 20.33 -7.11
CA GLU A 59 -23.65 21.75 -7.49
C GLU A 59 -22.89 22.66 -6.52
N ILE A 60 -21.56 22.60 -6.55
CA ILE A 60 -20.75 23.71 -6.04
C ILE A 60 -21.13 24.97 -6.83
N PRO A 61 -21.59 26.07 -6.18
CA PRO A 61 -21.83 27.31 -6.90
C PRO A 61 -20.53 27.71 -7.62
N PRO A 62 -20.61 28.22 -8.86
CA PRO A 62 -19.42 28.64 -9.59
C PRO A 62 -18.61 29.60 -8.71
N THR A 63 -17.37 29.22 -8.43
CA THR A 63 -16.48 30.02 -7.59
C THR A 63 -16.11 31.26 -8.39
N GLU A 64 -16.69 32.41 -8.03
CA GLU A 64 -16.20 33.71 -8.48
C GLU A 64 -14.85 33.94 -7.79
N GLN A 65 -13.77 33.51 -8.42
CA GLN A 65 -12.44 33.94 -8.02
C GLN A 65 -12.33 35.44 -8.33
N PRO A 66 -12.22 36.33 -7.33
CA PRO A 66 -11.88 37.72 -7.63
C PRO A 66 -10.57 37.69 -8.42
N PRO A 67 -10.43 38.53 -9.46
CA PRO A 67 -9.20 38.57 -10.23
C PRO A 67 -8.03 38.73 -9.26
N PRO A 68 -6.94 37.97 -9.43
CA PRO A 68 -5.80 38.05 -8.54
C PRO A 68 -5.43 39.53 -8.42
N PRO A 69 -5.17 40.03 -7.19
CA PRO A 69 -4.83 41.43 -6.99
C PRO A 69 -3.68 41.75 -7.95
N PRO A 70 -3.78 42.84 -8.74
CA PRO A 70 -2.78 43.14 -9.75
C PRO A 70 -1.41 43.10 -9.09
N PRO A 71 -0.43 42.41 -9.68
CA PRO A 71 0.89 42.27 -9.09
C PRO A 71 1.38 43.67 -8.75
N LYS A 72 1.73 43.89 -7.48
CA LYS A 72 2.31 45.16 -7.07
C LYS A 72 3.60 45.29 -7.89
N ILE A 73 3.62 46.25 -8.80
CA ILE A 73 4.83 46.62 -9.54
C ILE A 73 5.80 47.11 -8.48
N GLN A 74 6.72 46.25 -8.05
CA GLN A 74 7.87 46.68 -7.28
C GLN A 74 8.73 47.45 -8.27
N GLN A 75 8.68 48.78 -8.19
CA GLN A 75 9.61 49.61 -8.94
C GLN A 75 11.01 49.22 -8.45
N PRO A 76 11.92 48.75 -9.32
CA PRO A 76 13.29 48.49 -8.91
C PRO A 76 13.85 49.80 -8.36
N GLN A 77 14.31 49.78 -7.11
CA GLN A 77 15.11 50.88 -6.61
C GLN A 77 16.40 50.83 -7.43
N ILE A 78 16.59 51.83 -8.30
CA ILE A 78 17.89 52.09 -8.90
C ILE A 78 18.83 52.37 -7.72
N ILE A 79 19.64 51.38 -7.40
CA ILE A 79 20.85 51.59 -6.63
C ILE A 79 21.81 52.17 -7.66
N GLU A 80 21.98 53.49 -7.62
CA GLU A 80 23.07 54.14 -8.33
C GLU A 80 24.36 53.60 -7.71
N ILE A 81 24.95 52.62 -8.40
CA ILE A 81 26.34 52.23 -8.16
C ILE A 81 27.12 53.51 -8.52
N PRO A 82 27.87 54.12 -7.60
CA PRO A 82 28.77 55.19 -7.96
C PRO A 82 29.80 54.59 -8.91
N ASP A 83 29.71 54.95 -10.19
CA ASP A 83 30.78 54.72 -11.15
C ASP A 83 31.93 55.70 -10.84
N GLU A 84 33.16 55.20 -11.06
CA GLU A 84 34.47 55.85 -10.93
C GLU A 84 35.13 55.88 -9.54
N GLU A 85 35.82 54.79 -9.21
CA GLU A 85 37.23 54.91 -8.80
C GLU A 85 38.10 54.17 -9.83
N GLU A 86 38.93 54.92 -10.56
CA GLU A 86 40.00 54.37 -11.39
C GLU A 86 41.01 53.68 -10.46
N ILE A 87 41.15 52.36 -10.57
CA ILE A 87 42.21 51.61 -9.91
C ILE A 87 43.46 51.75 -10.80
N GLU A 88 44.28 52.78 -10.56
CA GLU A 88 45.66 52.81 -11.02
C GLU A 88 46.51 51.95 -10.07
N GLU A 89 46.56 50.64 -10.29
CA GLU A 89 47.57 49.77 -9.69
C GLU A 89 48.63 49.43 -10.74
N GLU A 90 49.72 50.19 -10.72
CA GLU A 90 50.98 49.78 -11.34
C GLU A 90 51.56 48.65 -10.49
N ILE A 91 51.46 47.42 -11.01
CA ILE A 91 51.97 46.22 -10.36
C ILE A 91 53.49 46.20 -10.55
N GLU A 92 54.25 46.69 -9.57
CA GLU A 92 55.68 46.41 -9.47
C GLU A 92 55.87 44.95 -9.02
N ILE A 93 56.24 44.10 -9.97
CA ILE A 93 56.59 42.70 -9.73
C ILE A 93 58.04 42.67 -9.27
N ASP A 94 58.28 42.50 -7.97
CA ASP A 94 59.61 42.22 -7.44
C ASP A 94 59.83 40.70 -7.45
N LEU A 95 60.62 40.24 -8.43
CA LEU A 95 60.85 38.82 -8.72
C LEU A 95 62.27 38.39 -8.32
N ASP A 96 62.61 38.54 -7.04
CA ASP A 96 63.83 37.99 -6.45
C ASP A 96 63.47 36.82 -5.50
N VAL A 97 63.17 35.66 -6.08
CA VAL A 97 63.17 34.38 -5.34
C VAL A 97 64.13 33.44 -6.06
N GLU A 98 65.34 33.33 -5.53
CA GLU A 98 66.31 32.32 -5.95
C GLU A 98 65.76 30.93 -5.60
N ILE A 99 65.46 30.14 -6.64
CA ILE A 99 65.06 28.75 -6.52
C ILE A 99 66.30 27.91 -6.21
N THR A 100 66.42 27.44 -4.97
CA THR A 100 67.41 26.43 -4.57
C THR A 100 66.79 25.03 -4.56
N GLU A 101 67.56 24.03 -5.01
CA GLU A 101 67.14 22.65 -5.34
C GLU A 101 66.63 21.78 -4.16
N GLU A 102 66.44 22.31 -2.95
CA GLU A 102 66.12 21.51 -1.74
C GLU A 102 64.66 21.62 -1.25
N THR A 103 63.73 22.09 -2.07
CA THR A 103 62.32 22.15 -1.63
C THR A 103 61.68 20.76 -1.77
N GLU A 104 61.68 19.98 -0.69
CA GLU A 104 60.94 18.72 -0.59
C GLU A 104 59.44 18.99 -0.67
N VAL A 105 58.80 18.39 -1.68
CA VAL A 105 57.36 18.46 -1.89
C VAL A 105 56.71 17.47 -0.92
N GLU A 106 56.04 17.97 0.12
CA GLU A 106 55.21 17.14 0.99
C GLU A 106 54.03 16.57 0.20
N GLU A 107 53.91 15.25 0.20
CA GLU A 107 52.85 14.52 -0.49
C GLU A 107 51.51 14.76 0.22
N ILE A 108 50.58 15.40 -0.50
CA ILE A 108 49.26 15.77 0.00
C ILE A 108 48.44 14.47 0.12
N VAL A 109 48.26 13.98 1.35
CA VAL A 109 47.39 12.85 1.64
C VAL A 109 45.94 13.31 1.49
N PHE A 110 45.29 12.89 0.41
CA PHE A 110 43.86 13.09 0.22
C PHE A 110 43.10 12.16 1.18
N GLU A 111 42.38 12.75 2.13
CA GLU A 111 41.43 12.05 2.99
C GLU A 111 40.23 11.66 2.11
N GLU A 112 39.95 10.36 1.96
CA GLU A 112 38.80 9.87 1.18
C GLU A 112 37.51 10.47 1.76
N GLU A 113 36.78 11.22 0.92
CA GLU A 113 35.47 11.75 1.29
C GLU A 113 34.56 10.59 1.74
N PRO A 114 33.78 10.75 2.82
CA PRO A 114 32.85 9.73 3.26
C PRO A 114 31.83 9.45 2.15
N GLU A 115 31.66 8.17 1.77
CA GLU A 115 30.61 7.76 0.82
C GLU A 115 29.26 8.32 1.29
N GLU A 116 28.67 9.23 0.50
CA GLU A 116 27.30 9.68 0.72
C GLU A 116 26.37 8.46 0.60
N GLU A 117 25.76 8.04 1.71
CA GLU A 117 24.75 6.99 1.70
C GLU A 117 23.58 7.45 0.81
N GLU A 118 23.48 6.91 -0.40
CA GLU A 118 22.31 7.10 -1.27
C GLU A 118 21.06 6.74 -0.48
N ALA A 119 20.20 7.73 -0.21
CA ALA A 119 18.97 7.55 0.53
C ALA A 119 18.11 6.50 -0.18
N GLU A 120 18.03 5.29 0.39
CA GLU A 120 17.26 4.20 -0.21
C GLU A 120 15.79 4.60 -0.40
N GLU A 121 15.36 4.68 -1.66
CA GLU A 121 14.00 5.06 -2.02
C GLU A 121 12.96 4.09 -1.43
N ILE A 122 11.94 4.63 -0.75
CA ILE A 122 10.82 3.86 -0.22
C ILE A 122 9.74 3.76 -1.30
N PHE A 123 9.49 2.56 -1.79
CA PHE A 123 8.49 2.32 -2.81
C PHE A 123 7.09 2.23 -2.18
N MET A 124 6.12 2.98 -2.72
CA MET A 124 4.72 2.88 -2.31
C MET A 124 3.96 1.78 -3.06
N VAL A 125 4.36 1.49 -4.30
CA VAL A 125 3.76 0.47 -5.16
C VAL A 125 4.86 -0.42 -5.68
N VAL A 126 4.71 -1.73 -5.47
CA VAL A 126 5.66 -2.78 -5.84
C VAL A 126 4.91 -3.91 -6.54
N GLU A 127 5.60 -4.65 -7.41
CA GLU A 127 5.07 -5.83 -8.11
C GLU A 127 4.60 -6.92 -7.13
N GLU A 128 5.40 -7.19 -6.10
CA GLU A 128 5.06 -8.13 -5.02
C GLU A 128 5.02 -7.35 -3.70
N GLN A 129 3.84 -7.23 -3.09
CA GLN A 129 3.69 -6.55 -1.80
C GLN A 129 4.34 -7.34 -0.65
N ALA A 130 4.77 -6.62 0.38
CA ALA A 130 5.22 -7.24 1.61
C ALA A 130 4.09 -8.08 2.23
N SER A 131 4.43 -9.20 2.87
CA SER A 131 3.43 -10.08 3.48
C SER A 131 3.91 -10.66 4.81
N PHE A 132 2.98 -10.91 5.73
CA PHE A 132 3.30 -11.57 6.99
C PHE A 132 3.85 -12.98 6.72
N PRO A 133 4.80 -13.51 7.50
CA PRO A 133 5.28 -14.87 7.30
C PRO A 133 4.14 -15.89 7.40
N GLY A 134 3.90 -16.64 6.31
CA GLY A 134 2.75 -17.55 6.20
C GLY A 134 1.45 -16.89 5.74
N GLY A 135 1.49 -15.61 5.35
CA GLY A 135 0.39 -14.85 4.80
C GLY A 135 -0.59 -14.31 5.84
N MET A 136 -1.69 -13.74 5.35
CA MET A 136 -2.70 -13.07 6.19
C MET A 136 -3.46 -14.02 7.13
N GLY A 137 -3.50 -15.32 6.81
CA GLY A 137 -4.08 -16.32 7.71
C GLY A 137 -3.30 -16.46 9.02
N GLU A 138 -1.97 -16.52 8.94
CA GLU A 138 -1.09 -16.58 10.11
C GLU A 138 -1.06 -15.24 10.86
N TRP A 139 -1.13 -14.11 10.14
CA TRP A 139 -1.31 -12.79 10.75
C TRP A 139 -2.54 -12.75 11.68
N ASN A 140 -3.68 -13.24 11.21
CA ASN A 140 -4.90 -13.27 12.01
C ASN A 140 -4.78 -14.17 13.25
N LYS A 141 -4.05 -15.29 13.15
CA LYS A 141 -3.76 -16.15 14.32
C LYS A 141 -2.82 -15.45 15.31
N PHE A 142 -1.79 -14.79 14.81
CA PHE A 142 -0.87 -13.99 15.59
C PHE A 142 -1.60 -12.86 16.33
N LEU A 143 -2.48 -12.13 15.65
CA LEU A 143 -3.33 -11.11 16.25
C LEU A 143 -4.20 -11.69 17.36
N LYS A 144 -4.93 -12.78 17.10
CA LYS A 144 -5.78 -13.41 18.13
C LYS A 144 -5.03 -13.81 19.40
N LYS A 145 -3.73 -14.14 19.29
CA LYS A 145 -2.89 -14.55 20.42
C LYS A 145 -2.26 -13.36 21.16
N ASN A 146 -1.85 -12.32 20.43
CA ASN A 146 -1.03 -11.25 20.98
C ASN A 146 -1.77 -9.93 21.18
N LEU A 147 -2.90 -9.72 20.50
CA LEU A 147 -3.72 -8.51 20.62
C LEU A 147 -4.47 -8.49 21.95
N LYS A 148 -4.24 -7.45 22.75
CA LYS A 148 -4.89 -7.24 24.04
C LYS A 148 -5.82 -6.06 23.96
N TYR A 149 -7.10 -6.26 24.27
CA TYR A 149 -8.05 -5.16 24.30
C TYR A 149 -7.72 -4.19 25.46
N PRO A 150 -7.50 -2.90 25.19
CA PRO A 150 -7.25 -1.91 26.25
C PRO A 150 -8.45 -1.76 27.19
N ARG A 151 -8.19 -1.70 28.50
CA ARG A 151 -9.26 -1.57 29.51
C ARG A 151 -10.13 -0.33 29.32
N GLN A 152 -9.54 0.76 28.83
CA GLN A 152 -10.27 2.00 28.55
C GLN A 152 -11.27 1.81 27.42
N ALA A 153 -10.83 1.28 26.27
CA ALA A 153 -11.71 0.97 25.15
C ALA A 153 -12.81 -0.04 25.54
N THR A 154 -12.51 -1.05 26.36
CA THR A 154 -13.52 -2.00 26.87
C THR A 154 -14.57 -1.30 27.74
N ARG A 155 -14.16 -0.42 28.66
CA ARG A 155 -15.10 0.30 29.55
C ARG A 155 -16.00 1.25 28.78
N MET A 156 -15.46 1.88 27.74
CA MET A 156 -16.16 2.86 26.92
C MET A 156 -16.97 2.24 25.76
N GLY A 157 -16.90 0.92 25.58
CA GLY A 157 -17.60 0.25 24.47
C GLY A 157 -17.06 0.64 23.09
N ILE A 158 -15.80 1.09 23.01
CA ILE A 158 -15.20 1.55 21.74
C ILE A 158 -14.86 0.32 20.90
N GLU A 159 -15.41 0.23 19.70
CA GLU A 159 -15.12 -0.79 18.70
C GLU A 159 -14.77 -0.14 17.36
N GLY A 160 -14.08 -0.87 16.49
CA GLY A 160 -13.82 -0.39 15.14
C GLY A 160 -12.57 -0.98 14.53
N ALA A 161 -11.98 -0.25 13.59
CA ALA A 161 -10.78 -0.67 12.88
C ALA A 161 -9.73 0.44 12.87
N VAL A 162 -8.52 0.08 13.28
CA VAL A 162 -7.33 0.93 13.24
C VAL A 162 -6.58 0.66 11.94
N PHE A 163 -6.21 1.72 11.23
CA PHE A 163 -5.44 1.68 9.99
C PHE A 163 -4.03 2.18 10.26
N LEU A 164 -3.05 1.34 9.99
CA LEU A 164 -1.64 1.62 10.17
C LEU A 164 -0.95 1.69 8.82
N SER A 165 0.01 2.60 8.68
CA SER A 165 1.01 2.64 7.61
C SER A 165 2.36 2.33 8.21
N PHE A 166 3.17 1.49 7.58
CA PHE A 166 4.53 1.23 8.00
C PHE A 166 5.42 0.83 6.83
N VAL A 167 6.73 0.89 7.03
CA VAL A 167 7.72 0.51 6.04
C VAL A 167 8.29 -0.87 6.39
N VAL A 168 8.37 -1.76 5.41
CA VAL A 168 9.04 -3.05 5.51
C VAL A 168 10.36 -2.97 4.77
N ASP A 169 11.44 -3.22 5.48
CA ASP A 169 12.79 -3.22 4.92
C ASP A 169 13.07 -4.49 4.08
N LYS A 170 14.16 -4.48 3.32
CA LYS A 170 14.65 -5.62 2.51
C LYS A 170 14.86 -6.89 3.36
N GLN A 171 15.15 -6.73 4.65
CA GLN A 171 15.33 -7.83 5.61
C GLN A 171 14.03 -8.21 6.34
N GLY A 172 12.91 -7.58 6.02
CA GLY A 172 11.62 -7.84 6.65
C GLY A 172 11.39 -7.16 7.99
N VAL A 173 12.26 -6.22 8.36
CA VAL A 173 12.13 -5.45 9.60
C VAL A 173 11.14 -4.31 9.36
N ILE A 174 10.25 -4.07 10.32
CA ILE A 174 9.30 -2.96 10.26
C ILE A 174 9.91 -1.70 10.85
N SER A 175 9.75 -0.58 10.15
CA SER A 175 10.11 0.76 10.59
C SER A 175 9.00 1.76 10.23
N ASP A 176 9.14 3.00 10.73
CA ASP A 176 8.26 4.14 10.38
C ASP A 176 6.75 3.85 10.48
N ILE A 177 6.33 3.37 11.66
CA ILE A 177 4.93 3.01 11.94
C ILE A 177 4.13 4.28 12.24
N ASN A 178 3.12 4.54 11.43
CA ASN A 178 2.21 5.68 11.53
C ASN A 178 0.75 5.21 11.57
N VAL A 179 -0.07 5.82 12.43
CA VAL A 179 -1.51 5.55 12.48
C VAL A 179 -2.22 6.50 11.51
N ILE A 180 -2.80 5.95 10.44
CA ILE A 180 -3.57 6.74 9.46
C ILE A 180 -4.94 7.09 10.04
N ARG A 181 -5.59 6.08 10.64
CA ARG A 181 -6.92 6.23 11.22
C ARG A 181 -7.01 5.41 12.49
N GLY A 182 -7.09 6.11 13.61
CA GLY A 182 -7.27 5.51 14.92
C GLY A 182 -8.74 5.38 15.31
N ILE A 183 -8.99 4.61 16.38
CA ILE A 183 -10.28 4.56 17.07
C ILE A 183 -10.18 5.12 18.50
N GLY A 184 -8.97 5.40 18.99
CA GLY A 184 -8.73 5.91 20.33
C GLY A 184 -8.92 4.87 21.44
N GLY A 185 -8.96 5.33 22.69
CA GLY A 185 -9.19 4.47 23.86
C GLY A 185 -8.05 3.49 24.18
N GLY A 186 -6.84 3.73 23.66
CA GLY A 186 -5.67 2.87 23.83
C GLY A 186 -5.49 1.84 22.71
N CYS A 187 -6.42 1.75 21.75
CA CYS A 187 -6.38 0.73 20.69
C CYS A 187 -5.28 1.04 19.67
N ASP A 188 -4.96 2.31 19.46
CA ASP A 188 -3.98 2.74 18.48
C ASP A 188 -2.56 2.37 18.95
N GLU A 189 -2.27 2.61 20.23
CA GLU A 189 -1.01 2.25 20.88
C GLU A 189 -0.81 0.74 20.94
N GLU A 190 -1.88 0.00 21.23
CA GLU A 190 -1.86 -1.46 21.22
C GLU A 190 -1.61 -2.01 19.81
N ALA A 191 -2.23 -1.42 18.80
CA ALA A 191 -2.03 -1.80 17.40
C ALA A 191 -0.56 -1.59 16.98
N ILE A 192 0.06 -0.47 17.38
CA ILE A 192 1.49 -0.21 17.17
C ILE A 192 2.35 -1.25 17.92
N ARG A 193 2.02 -1.57 19.17
CA ARG A 193 2.77 -2.55 19.99
C ARG A 193 2.79 -3.92 19.33
N VAL A 194 1.62 -4.41 18.91
CA VAL A 194 1.49 -5.74 18.27
C VAL A 194 2.25 -5.79 16.95
N LEU A 195 2.24 -4.69 16.19
CA LEU A 195 3.01 -4.61 14.95
C LEU A 195 4.53 -4.62 15.21
N LYS A 196 5.01 -3.93 16.26
CA LYS A 196 6.43 -3.97 16.67
C LYS A 196 6.88 -5.34 17.17
N GLU A 197 5.99 -6.08 17.82
CA GLU A 197 6.25 -7.45 18.29
C GLU A 197 6.09 -8.52 17.20
N SER A 198 5.70 -8.12 16.00
CA SER A 198 5.52 -9.04 14.90
C SER A 198 6.88 -9.62 14.44
N PRO A 199 6.90 -10.89 13.97
CA PRO A 199 8.09 -11.47 13.37
C PRO A 199 8.50 -10.71 12.09
N ARG A 200 9.69 -11.03 11.55
CA ARG A 200 10.14 -10.47 10.27
C ARG A 200 9.16 -10.80 9.15
N TRP A 201 8.77 -9.78 8.40
CA TRP A 201 7.86 -9.87 7.27
C TRP A 201 8.60 -10.31 6.00
N ALA A 202 7.89 -10.91 5.05
CA ALA A 202 8.43 -11.07 3.71
C ALA A 202 8.52 -9.67 3.06
N PRO A 203 9.70 -9.24 2.58
CA PRO A 203 9.87 -7.92 1.97
C PRO A 203 9.11 -7.82 0.65
N GLY A 204 8.77 -6.59 0.27
CA GLY A 204 8.26 -6.35 -1.08
C GLY A 204 9.33 -6.62 -2.13
N LYS A 205 8.93 -7.08 -3.31
CA LYS A 205 9.86 -7.30 -4.43
C LYS A 205 9.48 -6.45 -5.63
N GLN A 206 10.50 -5.91 -6.28
CA GLN A 206 10.40 -5.19 -7.53
C GLN A 206 11.47 -5.73 -8.49
N ARG A 207 11.07 -6.18 -9.69
CA ARG A 207 11.99 -6.81 -10.66
C ARG A 207 12.80 -7.96 -10.05
N GLY A 208 12.18 -8.72 -9.16
CA GLY A 208 12.81 -9.83 -8.44
C GLY A 208 13.79 -9.44 -7.32
N ARG A 209 14.00 -8.14 -7.04
CA ARG A 209 14.86 -7.66 -5.95
C ARG A 209 14.02 -7.23 -4.75
N ALA A 210 14.49 -7.54 -3.54
CA ALA A 210 13.86 -7.04 -2.31
C ALA A 210 14.08 -5.53 -2.19
N VAL A 211 13.02 -4.78 -1.93
CA VAL A 211 13.03 -3.32 -1.82
C VAL A 211 12.32 -2.86 -0.55
N LYS A 212 12.69 -1.68 -0.05
CA LYS A 212 11.94 -1.00 1.01
C LYS A 212 10.57 -0.63 0.48
N SER A 213 9.51 -1.14 1.09
CA SER A 213 8.14 -0.87 0.65
C SER A 213 7.27 -0.38 1.80
N ARG A 214 6.46 0.65 1.51
CA ARG A 214 5.44 1.13 2.43
C ARG A 214 4.16 0.32 2.25
N MET A 215 3.59 -0.15 3.34
CA MET A 215 2.38 -0.95 3.36
C MET A 215 1.39 -0.42 4.38
N GLN A 216 0.11 -0.64 4.10
CA GLN A 216 -0.99 -0.30 5.00
C GLN A 216 -1.67 -1.57 5.51
N LEU A 217 -2.04 -1.58 6.79
CA LEU A 217 -2.67 -2.72 7.42
C LEU A 217 -3.82 -2.28 8.32
N ARG A 218 -4.90 -3.06 8.25
CA ARG A 218 -6.10 -2.87 9.07
C ARG A 218 -6.13 -3.88 10.22
N ILE A 219 -6.33 -3.39 11.44
CA ILE A 219 -6.53 -4.21 12.64
C ILE A 219 -7.93 -3.90 13.20
N VAL A 220 -8.75 -4.93 13.41
CA VAL A 220 -10.13 -4.77 13.89
C VAL A 220 -10.20 -5.08 15.38
N PHE A 221 -10.76 -4.16 16.15
CA PHE A 221 -11.09 -4.31 17.55
C PHE A 221 -12.60 -4.49 17.68
N ARG A 222 -12.99 -5.66 18.19
CA ARG A 222 -14.39 -6.01 18.49
C ARG A 222 -14.46 -6.60 19.90
N LEU A 223 -15.41 -6.12 20.68
CA LEU A 223 -15.74 -6.66 21.99
C LEU A 223 -16.44 -8.01 21.80
N LYS A 224 -16.18 -8.92 22.73
CA LYS A 224 -16.83 -10.24 22.77
C LYS A 224 -17.95 -10.25 23.78
#